data_AF-Q2YDE3-F1
#
_entry.id   AF-Q2YDE3-F1
#
_cell.length_a   1.000
_cell.length_b   1.000
_cell.length_c   1.000
_cell.angle_alpha   90.00
_cell.angle_beta   90.00
_cell.angle_gamma   90.00
#
_symmetry.space_group_name_H-M   'P 1'
#
loop_
_entity.id
_entity.type
_entity.pdbx_description
1 polymer ?
#
loop_
_entity_poly.entity_id
_entity_poly.type
_entity_poly.pdbx_seq_one_letter_code
_entity_poly.pdbx_strand_id
1 'polypeptide(L)'
;MISLTDTQKIGMGLTGFGVFFLFFGMILFFDKALLAIGNVLFVAGLAFVIGLERTFRFFFQKHKMKATGFFLGGVFVVLIGWPLIGMIFEIYGFFLLFRGFFPVVVGFIRRVPVLGSLLNLPGIRSFVDKVGESNNMV
;
A
#
# COMPACT_ATOMS: atom_id res chain seq x y z
N MET A 1 -14.65 20.82 3.93
CA MET A 1 -14.57 19.38 4.24
C MET A 1 -13.98 18.69 3.03
N ILE A 2 -13.04 17.74 3.19
CA ILE A 2 -12.62 16.91 2.05
C ILE A 2 -13.80 15.98 1.75
N SER A 3 -14.63 16.37 0.78
CA SER A 3 -15.75 15.55 0.34
C SER A 3 -15.20 14.41 -0.50
N LEU A 4 -14.86 13.29 0.15
CA LEU A 4 -14.55 12.06 -0.56
C LEU A 4 -15.80 11.60 -1.30
N THR A 5 -15.65 11.22 -2.57
CA THR A 5 -16.75 10.59 -3.29
C THR A 5 -17.10 9.26 -2.63
N ASP A 6 -18.34 8.80 -2.77
CA ASP A 6 -18.74 7.53 -2.14
C ASP A 6 -17.92 6.36 -2.69
N THR A 7 -17.54 6.41 -3.96
CA THR A 7 -16.59 5.49 -4.59
C THR A 7 -15.24 5.48 -3.87
N GLN A 8 -14.70 6.65 -3.51
CA GLN A 8 -13.43 6.73 -2.78
C GLN A 8 -13.55 6.19 -1.36
N LYS A 9 -14.68 6.42 -0.68
CA LYS A 9 -14.93 5.86 0.67
C LYS A 9 -14.97 4.33 0.62
N ILE A 10 -15.67 3.76 -0.37
CA ILE A 10 -15.70 2.31 -0.61
C ILE A 10 -14.28 1.83 -0.92
N GLY A 11 -13.55 2.53 -1.79
CA GLY A 11 -12.16 2.20 -2.11
C GLY A 11 -11.23 2.21 -0.90
N MET A 12 -11.39 3.16 0.03
CA MET A 12 -10.62 3.20 1.27
C MET A 12 -10.94 1.99 2.15
N GLY A 13 -12.22 1.61 2.25
CA GLY A 13 -12.64 0.39 2.94
C GLY A 13 -12.02 -0.87 2.34
N LEU A 14 -12.12 -1.04 1.01
CA LEU A 14 -11.52 -2.18 0.28
C LEU A 14 -10.00 -2.23 0.44
N THR A 15 -9.32 -1.08 0.34
CA THR A 15 -7.86 -1.01 0.56
C THR A 15 -7.51 -1.44 1.98
N GLY A 16 -8.27 -0.97 2.98
CA GLY A 16 -8.11 -1.37 4.38
C GLY A 16 -8.31 -2.86 4.60
N PHE A 17 -9.37 -3.45 4.03
CA PHE A 17 -9.59 -4.90 4.08
C PHE A 17 -8.50 -5.69 3.34
N GLY A 18 -8.02 -5.18 2.20
CA GLY A 18 -6.89 -5.77 1.48
C GLY A 18 -5.65 -5.85 2.35
N VAL A 19 -5.26 -4.74 2.97
CA VAL A 19 -4.13 -4.70 3.93
C VAL A 19 -4.36 -5.64 5.11
N PHE A 20 -5.58 -5.66 5.67
CA PHE A 20 -5.94 -6.56 6.77
C PHE A 20 -5.75 -8.03 6.39
N PHE A 21 -6.28 -8.47 5.25
CA PHE A 21 -6.15 -9.88 4.82
C PHE A 21 -4.72 -10.25 4.39
N LEU A 22 -3.97 -9.31 3.81
CA LEU A 22 -2.54 -9.54 3.54
C LEU A 22 -1.76 -9.73 4.84
N PHE A 23 -1.98 -8.85 5.82
CA PHE A 23 -1.34 -8.96 7.13
C PHE A 23 -1.73 -10.26 7.85
N PHE A 24 -3.03 -10.55 7.89
CA PHE A 24 -3.56 -11.74 8.55
C PHE A 24 -3.10 -13.03 7.86
N GLY A 25 -3.07 -13.05 6.52
CA GLY A 25 -2.54 -14.16 5.73
C GLY A 25 -1.06 -14.42 5.97
N MET A 26 -0.24 -13.37 6.17
CA MET A 26 1.17 -13.54 6.55
C MET A 26 1.32 -14.16 7.94
N ILE A 27 0.52 -13.72 8.92
CA ILE A 27 0.54 -14.28 10.29
C ILE A 27 0.11 -15.75 10.29
N LEU A 28 -0.88 -16.10 9.47
CA LEU A 28 -1.40 -17.46 9.34
C LEU A 28 -0.51 -18.33 8.42
N PHE A 29 0.81 -18.29 8.63
CA PHE A 29 1.80 -19.06 7.87
C PHE A 29 1.72 -18.88 6.35
N PHE A 30 1.52 -17.65 5.87
CA PHE A 30 1.42 -17.31 4.44
C PHE A 30 0.28 -18.06 3.74
N ASP A 31 -0.91 -18.04 4.33
CA ASP A 31 -2.12 -18.65 3.75
C ASP A 31 -2.41 -18.06 2.36
N LYS A 32 -2.35 -18.91 1.34
CA LYS A 32 -2.47 -18.51 -0.06
C LYS A 32 -3.83 -17.87 -0.37
N ALA A 33 -4.91 -18.35 0.24
CA ALA A 33 -6.25 -17.86 -0.03
C ALA A 33 -6.46 -16.47 0.55
N LEU A 34 -6.03 -16.25 1.80
CA LEU A 34 -6.08 -14.94 2.45
C LEU A 34 -5.19 -13.93 1.72
N LEU A 35 -3.97 -14.32 1.35
CA LEU A 35 -3.07 -13.44 0.61
C LEU A 35 -3.61 -13.10 -0.79
N ALA A 36 -4.18 -14.08 -1.50
CA ALA A 36 -4.81 -13.84 -2.80
C ALA A 36 -6.01 -12.87 -2.70
N ILE A 37 -6.91 -13.10 -1.74
CA ILE A 37 -8.07 -12.22 -1.51
C ILE A 37 -7.59 -10.82 -1.08
N GLY A 38 -6.60 -10.75 -0.18
CA GLY A 38 -5.98 -9.52 0.25
C GLY A 38 -5.42 -8.71 -0.92
N ASN A 39 -4.68 -9.36 -1.82
CA ASN A 39 -4.13 -8.74 -3.02
C ASN A 39 -5.20 -8.21 -3.97
N VAL A 40 -6.25 -9.01 -4.23
CA VAL A 40 -7.37 -8.59 -5.08
C VAL A 40 -8.09 -7.38 -4.49
N LEU A 41 -8.43 -7.43 -3.20
CA LEU A 41 -9.10 -6.33 -2.51
C LEU A 41 -8.24 -5.08 -2.45
N PHE A 42 -6.93 -5.25 -2.26
CA PHE A 42 -5.99 -4.14 -2.22
C PHE A 42 -5.90 -3.42 -3.57
N VAL A 43 -5.72 -4.15 -4.66
CA VAL A 43 -5.65 -3.58 -6.01
C VAL A 43 -6.98 -2.94 -6.42
N ALA A 44 -8.10 -3.62 -6.16
CA ALA A 44 -9.43 -3.06 -6.41
C ALA A 44 -9.69 -1.81 -5.58
N GLY A 45 -9.32 -1.82 -4.29
CA GLY A 45 -9.44 -0.67 -3.40
C GLY A 45 -8.65 0.53 -3.90
N LEU A 46 -7.38 0.34 -4.28
CA LEU A 46 -6.56 1.38 -4.88
C LEU A 46 -7.20 1.93 -6.17
N ALA A 47 -7.74 1.05 -7.02
CA ALA A 47 -8.45 1.45 -8.23
C ALA A 47 -9.67 2.34 -7.93
N PHE A 48 -10.41 2.07 -6.87
CA PHE A 48 -11.53 2.90 -6.45
C PHE A 48 -11.12 4.22 -5.78
N VAL A 49 -10.03 4.25 -5.00
CA VAL A 49 -9.53 5.47 -4.34
C VAL A 49 -8.92 6.45 -5.34
N ILE A 50 -8.07 5.94 -6.23
CA ILE A 50 -7.30 6.73 -7.20
C ILE A 50 -8.14 6.98 -8.46
N GLY A 51 -9.03 6.05 -8.80
CA GLY A 51 -9.76 5.97 -10.05
C GLY A 51 -9.13 4.95 -11.00
N LEU A 52 -9.94 4.13 -11.67
CA LEU A 52 -9.48 2.99 -12.47
C LEU A 52 -8.47 3.40 -13.54
N GLU A 53 -8.83 4.38 -14.38
CA GLU A 53 -7.96 4.88 -15.44
C GLU A 53 -6.66 5.50 -14.90
N ARG A 54 -6.76 6.25 -13.80
CA ARG A 54 -5.61 6.88 -13.15
C ARG A 54 -4.68 5.83 -12.54
N THR A 55 -5.24 4.75 -11.99
CA THR A 55 -4.48 3.63 -11.44
C THR A 55 -3.72 2.90 -12.54
N PHE A 56 -4.37 2.60 -13.67
CA PHE A 56 -3.68 2.03 -14.83
C PHE A 56 -2.56 2.96 -15.33
N ARG A 57 -2.83 4.26 -15.53
CA ARG A 57 -1.80 5.20 -15.95
C ARG A 57 -0.65 5.30 -14.93
N PHE A 58 -0.95 5.28 -13.63
CA PHE A 58 0.06 5.35 -12.56
C PHE A 58 0.93 4.09 -12.50
N PHE A 59 0.33 2.90 -12.59
CA PHE A 59 1.07 1.63 -12.57
C PHE A 59 1.87 1.43 -13.87
N PHE A 60 1.35 1.83 -15.02
CA PHE A 60 2.02 1.63 -16.31
C PHE A 60 2.86 2.83 -16.77
N GLN A 61 3.14 3.78 -15.89
CA GLN A 61 4.11 4.83 -16.17
C GLN A 61 5.50 4.23 -16.38
N LYS A 62 6.21 4.63 -17.45
CA LYS A 62 7.54 4.09 -17.82
C LYS A 62 8.54 4.04 -16.65
N HIS A 63 8.54 5.09 -15.81
CA HIS A 63 9.44 5.19 -14.65
C HIS A 63 9.00 4.31 -13.47
N LYS A 64 7.73 3.88 -13.41
CA LYS A 64 7.16 2.97 -12.40
C LYS A 64 7.05 1.53 -12.87
N MET A 65 7.24 1.24 -14.16
CA MET A 65 7.06 -0.11 -14.71
C MET A 65 7.87 -1.19 -13.99
N LYS A 66 9.10 -0.89 -13.56
CA LYS A 66 9.90 -1.83 -12.75
C LYS A 66 9.20 -2.16 -11.42
N ALA A 67 8.70 -1.13 -10.74
CA ALA A 67 8.00 -1.26 -9.47
C ALA A 67 6.68 -2.03 -9.62
N THR A 68 5.90 -1.70 -10.65
CA THR A 68 4.69 -2.44 -11.04
C THR A 68 4.98 -3.89 -11.38
N GLY A 69 6.08 -4.14 -12.09
CA GLY A 69 6.52 -5.50 -12.41
C GLY A 69 6.82 -6.32 -11.16
N PHE A 70 7.50 -5.74 -10.16
CA PHE A 70 7.71 -6.43 -8.87
C PHE A 70 6.40 -6.64 -8.12
N PHE A 71 5.51 -5.66 -8.10
CA PHE A 71 4.23 -5.78 -7.40
C PHE A 71 3.32 -6.83 -8.04
N LEU A 72 2.98 -6.67 -9.33
CA LEU A 72 2.10 -7.61 -10.04
C LEU A 72 2.77 -8.98 -10.26
N GLY A 73 4.09 -9.01 -10.48
CA GLY A 73 4.86 -10.24 -10.55
C GLY A 73 4.85 -10.99 -9.20
N GLY A 74 4.94 -10.26 -8.09
CA GLY A 74 4.79 -10.82 -6.75
C GLY A 74 3.41 -11.45 -6.55
N VAL A 75 2.34 -10.75 -6.93
CA VAL A 75 0.96 -11.29 -6.92
C VAL A 75 0.87 -12.58 -7.72
N PHE A 76 1.45 -12.61 -8.91
CA PHE A 76 1.47 -13.81 -9.74
C PHE A 76 2.22 -14.99 -9.08
N VAL A 77 3.34 -14.72 -8.41
CA VAL A 77 4.12 -15.72 -7.67
C VAL A 77 3.34 -16.25 -6.45
N VAL A 78 2.60 -15.41 -5.73
CA VAL A 78 1.69 -15.85 -4.66
C VAL A 78 0.65 -16.82 -5.20
N LEU A 79 0.03 -16.48 -6.34
CA LEU A 79 -1.01 -17.30 -6.98
C LEU A 79 -0.48 -18.65 -7.51
N ILE A 80 0.75 -18.69 -8.00
CA ILE A 80 1.43 -19.95 -8.41
C ILE A 80 1.74 -20.85 -7.20
N GLY A 81 1.73 -20.28 -5.99
CA GLY A 81 1.83 -21.04 -4.76
C GLY A 81 3.15 -20.90 -4.02
N TRP A 82 3.92 -19.85 -4.31
CA TRP A 82 5.13 -19.48 -3.57
C TRP A 82 4.90 -18.18 -2.78
N PRO A 83 3.99 -18.19 -1.79
CA PRO A 83 3.47 -16.97 -1.17
C PRO A 83 4.55 -16.14 -0.47
N LEU A 84 5.51 -16.77 0.22
CA LEU A 84 6.58 -16.05 0.90
C LEU A 84 7.41 -15.18 -0.06
N ILE A 85 7.85 -15.76 -1.19
CA ILE A 85 8.64 -15.03 -2.19
C ILE A 85 7.78 -13.96 -2.87
N GLY A 86 6.54 -14.31 -3.21
CA GLY A 86 5.58 -13.38 -3.79
C GLY A 86 5.35 -12.15 -2.90
N MET A 87 5.11 -12.35 -1.59
CA MET A 87 4.94 -11.27 -0.61
C MET A 87 6.18 -10.36 -0.51
N ILE A 88 7.40 -10.91 -0.59
CA ILE A 88 8.62 -10.10 -0.58
C ILE A 88 8.66 -9.18 -1.81
N PHE A 89 8.36 -9.71 -3.00
CA PHE A 89 8.30 -8.92 -4.24
C PHE A 89 7.17 -7.90 -4.22
N GLU A 90 6.00 -8.27 -3.67
CA GLU A 90 4.86 -7.36 -3.51
C GLU A 90 5.20 -6.19 -2.60
N ILE A 91 5.75 -6.45 -1.42
CA ILE A 91 6.14 -5.40 -0.47
C ILE A 91 7.16 -4.48 -1.15
N TYR A 92 8.21 -5.03 -1.75
CA TYR A 92 9.23 -4.23 -2.43
C TYR A 92 8.64 -3.38 -3.58
N GLY A 93 7.84 -4.00 -4.45
CA GLY A 93 7.19 -3.32 -5.57
C GLY A 93 6.22 -2.24 -5.10
N PHE A 94 5.43 -2.53 -4.06
CA PHE A 94 4.50 -1.58 -3.45
C PHE A 94 5.23 -0.37 -2.87
N PHE A 95 6.26 -0.59 -2.06
CA PHE A 95 7.07 0.50 -1.50
C PHE A 95 7.67 1.38 -2.61
N LEU A 96 8.19 0.78 -3.69
CA LEU A 96 8.77 1.52 -4.80
C LEU A 96 7.72 2.29 -5.63
N LEU A 97 6.53 1.73 -5.79
CA LEU A 97 5.40 2.40 -6.45
C LEU A 97 5.01 3.65 -5.66
N PHE A 98 4.73 3.47 -4.37
CA PHE A 98 4.11 4.48 -3.53
C PHE A 98 5.09 5.34 -2.74
N ARG A 99 6.42 5.22 -2.94
CA ARG A 99 7.47 5.98 -2.23
C ARG A 99 7.16 7.47 -2.10
N GLY A 100 6.67 8.11 -3.16
CA GLY A 100 6.33 9.54 -3.16
C GLY A 100 5.09 9.92 -2.34
N PHE A 101 4.22 8.96 -2.03
CA PHE A 101 2.98 9.18 -1.27
C PHE A 101 3.12 8.90 0.23
N PHE A 102 4.25 8.32 0.69
CA PHE A 102 4.46 8.03 2.12
C PHE A 102 4.30 9.25 3.03
N PRO A 103 4.85 10.44 2.71
CA PRO A 103 4.67 11.62 3.56
C PRO A 103 3.19 12.00 3.71
N VAL A 104 2.40 11.82 2.64
CA VAL A 104 0.96 12.07 2.63
C VAL A 104 0.23 11.07 3.54
N VAL A 105 0.53 9.78 3.40
CA VAL A 105 -0.07 8.72 4.23
C VAL A 105 0.28 8.91 5.70
N VAL A 106 1.56 9.18 6.02
CA VAL A 106 2.01 9.51 7.38
C VAL A 106 1.27 10.73 7.92
N GLY A 107 1.13 11.79 7.12
CA GLY A 107 0.40 13.00 7.48
C GLY A 107 -1.07 12.70 7.83
N PHE A 108 -1.70 11.76 7.13
CA PHE A 108 -3.05 11.29 7.47
C PHE A 108 -3.06 10.45 8.75
N ILE A 109 -2.13 9.52 8.93
CA ILE A 109 -2.06 8.67 10.13
C ILE A 109 -1.82 9.53 11.39
N ARG A 110 -1.00 10.59 11.29
CA ARG A 110 -0.77 11.55 12.39
C ARG A 110 -2.03 12.29 12.85
N ARG A 111 -3.07 12.38 12.01
CA ARG A 111 -4.36 13.00 12.39
C ARG A 111 -5.26 12.06 13.17
N VAL A 112 -5.01 10.75 13.13
CA VAL A 112 -5.74 9.77 13.94
C VAL A 112 -5.14 9.81 15.35
N PRO A 113 -5.89 10.12 16.42
CA PRO A 113 -5.29 10.38 17.74
C PRO A 113 -4.49 9.18 18.29
N VAL A 114 -5.00 7.96 18.12
CA VAL A 114 -4.33 6.73 18.59
C VAL A 114 -3.02 6.49 17.82
N LEU A 115 -3.07 6.51 16.49
CA LEU A 115 -1.90 6.23 15.65
C LEU A 115 -0.91 7.41 15.63
N GLY A 116 -1.41 8.64 15.68
CA GLY A 116 -0.64 9.86 15.73
C GLY A 116 0.13 10.00 17.04
N SER A 117 -0.45 9.61 18.17
CA SER A 117 0.28 9.56 19.45
C SER A 117 1.45 8.59 19.39
N LEU A 118 1.27 7.42 18.77
CA LEU A 118 2.35 6.44 18.55
C LEU A 118 3.44 6.96 17.59
N LEU A 119 3.05 7.60 16.48
CA LEU A 119 4.01 8.18 15.53
C LEU A 119 4.74 9.41 16.07
N ASN A 120 4.18 10.10 17.08
CA ASN A 120 4.77 11.27 17.71
C ASN A 120 5.71 10.92 18.89
N LEU A 121 5.84 9.64 19.25
CA LEU A 121 6.80 9.21 20.28
C LEU A 121 8.24 9.61 19.88
N PRO A 122 9.05 10.07 20.84
CA PRO A 122 10.44 10.43 20.60
C PRO A 122 11.19 9.20 20.05
N GLY A 123 11.86 9.37 18.91
CA GLY A 123 12.48 8.27 18.14
C GLY A 123 11.73 7.99 16.84
N ILE A 124 10.49 7.52 16.92
CA ILE A 124 9.64 7.23 15.74
C ILE A 124 9.42 8.50 14.94
N ARG A 125 9.12 9.61 15.63
CA ARG A 125 8.93 10.91 14.98
C ARG A 125 10.15 11.33 14.15
N SER A 126 11.36 11.17 14.69
CA SER A 126 12.60 11.55 13.99
C SER A 126 12.86 10.69 12.75
N PHE A 127 12.61 9.37 12.84
CA PHE A 127 12.72 8.48 11.69
C PHE A 127 11.73 8.86 10.58
N VAL A 128 10.48 9.09 10.97
CA VAL A 128 9.40 9.46 10.04
C VAL A 128 9.67 10.83 9.39
N ASP A 129 10.12 11.81 10.17
CA ASP A 129 10.44 13.15 9.65
C ASP A 129 11.64 13.10 8.68
N LYS A 130 12.67 12.29 8.96
CA LYS A 130 13.78 12.04 8.03
C LYS A 130 13.34 11.40 6.71
N VAL A 131 12.44 10.42 6.77
CA VAL A 131 11.87 9.78 5.56
C VAL A 131 11.02 10.78 4.76
N GLY A 132 10.34 11.71 5.44
CA GLY A 132 9.61 12.81 4.81
C GLY A 132 10.53 13.81 4.11
N GLU A 133 11.53 14.33 4.79
CA GLU A 133 12.49 15.31 4.24
C GLU A 133 13.32 14.74 3.09
N SER A 134 13.79 13.49 3.21
CA SER A 134 14.61 12.86 2.17
C SER A 134 13.90 12.75 0.81
N ASN A 135 12.56 12.77 0.76
CA ASN A 135 11.82 12.76 -0.50
C ASN A 135 11.52 14.17 -1.04
N ASN A 136 11.64 15.23 -0.23
CA ASN A 136 11.45 16.62 -0.68
C ASN A 136 12.72 17.25 -1.28
N MET A 137 13.88 16.61 -1.14
CA MET A 137 15.16 17.12 -1.67
C MET A 137 15.55 16.54 -3.05
N VAL A 138 14.57 16.08 -3.85
CA VAL A 138 14.77 15.67 -5.26
C VAL A 138 13.81 16.45 -6.14
#